data_AF-A0A376AJ03-F1
#
_entry.id   AF-A0A376AJ03-F1
#
_cell.length_a   1.000
_cell.length_b   1.000
_cell.length_c   1.000
_cell.angle_alpha   90.00
_cell.angle_beta   90.00
_cell.angle_gamma   90.00
#
_symmetry.space_group_name_H-M   'P 1'
#
loop_
_entity.id
_entity.type
_entity.pdbx_description
1 polymer ?
#
loop_
_entity_poly.entity_id
_entity_poly.type
_entity_poly.pdbx_seq_one_letter_code
_entity_poly.pdbx_strand_id
1 'polypeptide(L)'
;MIAHSFDRLRQRIPFSSAGDVALWLIAALHVALFIATAFVLFSVSPARAAEPPTCTGEDLLPALQKTDPAAYDKIVAEAAKTPNGKGIFWKIEKAGVQPSYLLGTMHVTDPRVLTMPEAARKAAAEASTIVIESDEILDEKKAAAAMLMHPELTMFTDGTTIRDHLSNEDAEKLEKGLKARGLSLAAVARMKPWILSSFVALPACELARKAAGASFLDKQIAEDAIKAGKRVAGLETLAEQLQAMADLPVEFHLQALIETLELGDRMDDVIETMTALYIAGDIGMTMPTLEAVAPTELGKDESAYAAFEKRIVTDRNRIMAERAAPILSEGNTFIAVGALHLPGDEGLVELIRQQGFTVSVIE
;
A
#
# COMPACT_ATOMS: atom_id res chain seq x y z
N MET A 1 67.54 52.41 -6.90
CA MET A 1 67.08 51.40 -5.93
C MET A 1 65.60 51.03 -6.19
N ILE A 2 65.24 50.64 -7.42
CA ILE A 2 63.87 50.20 -7.78
C ILE A 2 63.88 48.95 -8.70
N ALA A 3 65.00 48.61 -9.36
CA ALA A 3 65.08 47.48 -10.29
C ALA A 3 65.31 46.09 -9.64
N HIS A 4 65.60 46.00 -8.34
CA HIS A 4 65.86 44.70 -7.67
C HIS A 4 64.67 44.11 -6.90
N SER A 5 63.51 44.77 -6.93
CA SER A 5 62.31 44.30 -6.21
C SER A 5 61.33 43.49 -7.10
N PHE A 6 61.41 43.59 -8.42
CA PHE A 6 60.46 42.92 -9.32
C PHE A 6 60.82 41.47 -9.64
N ASP A 7 62.09 41.07 -9.47
CA ASP A 7 62.55 39.73 -9.85
C ASP A 7 62.24 38.65 -8.80
N ARG A 8 62.02 39.04 -7.53
CA ARG A 8 61.63 38.09 -6.47
C ARG A 8 60.15 37.73 -6.47
N LEU A 9 59.30 38.52 -7.13
CA LEU A 9 57.87 38.20 -7.25
C LEU A 9 57.60 37.19 -8.38
N ARG A 10 58.45 37.17 -9.41
CA ARG A 10 58.28 36.28 -10.59
C ARG A 10 58.64 34.82 -10.30
N GLN A 11 59.47 34.56 -9.30
CA GLN A 11 59.90 33.20 -8.91
C GLN A 11 58.95 32.47 -7.95
N ARG A 12 57.78 33.04 -7.62
CA ARG A 12 56.82 32.43 -6.67
C ARG A 12 55.48 32.02 -7.27
N ILE A 13 55.30 32.15 -8.59
CA ILE A 13 54.06 31.77 -9.26
C ILE A 13 54.42 30.70 -10.32
N PRO A 14 53.94 29.45 -10.19
CA PRO A 14 54.42 28.30 -10.96
C PRO A 14 53.72 28.19 -12.33
N PHE A 15 53.43 29.32 -12.99
CA PHE A 15 52.74 29.31 -14.28
C PHE A 15 53.69 29.74 -15.39
N SER A 16 54.22 28.74 -16.12
CA SER A 16 55.15 28.93 -17.23
C SER A 16 54.46 29.29 -18.56
N SER A 17 53.15 29.07 -18.66
CA SER A 17 52.36 29.32 -19.87
C SER A 17 50.91 29.68 -19.57
N ALA A 18 50.20 30.22 -20.57
CA ALA A 18 48.75 30.44 -20.48
C ALA A 18 47.97 29.13 -20.25
N GLY A 19 48.51 28.00 -20.71
CA GLY A 19 47.96 26.66 -20.45
C GLY A 19 48.04 26.27 -18.97
N ASP A 20 49.14 26.61 -18.30
CA ASP A 20 49.31 26.33 -16.86
C ASP A 20 48.35 27.14 -16.00
N VAL A 21 48.09 28.41 -16.40
CA VAL A 21 47.08 29.26 -15.76
C VAL A 21 45.68 28.67 -15.96
N ALA A 22 45.34 28.21 -17.17
CA ALA A 22 44.04 27.60 -17.45
C ALA A 22 43.83 26.30 -16.66
N LEU A 23 44.84 25.41 -16.61
CA LEU A 23 44.78 24.17 -15.83
C LEU A 23 44.65 24.45 -14.33
N TRP A 24 45.35 25.46 -13.82
CA TRP A 24 45.24 25.85 -12.42
C TRP A 24 43.86 26.44 -12.09
N LEU A 25 43.29 27.27 -12.97
CA LEU A 25 41.93 27.79 -12.80
C LEU A 25 40.87 26.68 -12.81
N ILE A 26 41.02 25.68 -13.70
CA ILE A 26 40.15 24.50 -13.72
C ILE A 26 40.27 23.73 -12.41
N ALA A 27 41.49 23.45 -11.94
CA ALA A 27 41.71 22.75 -10.68
C ALA A 27 41.14 23.53 -9.48
N ALA A 28 41.35 24.85 -9.43
CA ALA A 28 40.83 25.72 -8.39
C ALA A 28 39.29 25.75 -8.39
N LEU A 29 38.65 25.75 -9.57
CA LEU A 29 37.20 25.67 -9.69
C LEU A 29 36.66 24.35 -9.14
N HIS A 30 37.30 23.22 -9.43
CA HIS A 30 36.89 21.91 -8.90
C HIS A 30 37.07 21.82 -7.39
N VAL A 31 38.16 22.37 -6.85
CA VAL A 31 38.38 22.45 -5.40
C VAL A 31 37.35 23.35 -4.74
N ALA A 32 37.02 24.50 -5.35
CA ALA A 32 35.98 25.39 -4.85
C ALA A 32 34.59 24.71 -4.88
N LEU A 33 34.26 23.98 -5.94
CA LEU A 33 33.03 23.22 -6.05
C LEU A 33 32.96 22.10 -5.00
N PHE A 34 34.08 21.38 -4.79
CA PHE A 34 34.19 20.35 -3.76
C PHE A 34 34.00 20.95 -2.36
N ILE A 35 34.66 22.08 -2.05
CA ILE A 35 34.50 22.77 -0.76
C ILE A 35 33.07 23.27 -0.59
N ALA A 36 32.45 23.85 -1.62
CA ALA A 36 31.06 24.28 -1.58
C ALA A 36 30.10 23.11 -1.35
N THR A 37 30.32 21.99 -2.04
CA THR A 37 29.52 20.77 -1.87
C THR A 37 29.70 20.17 -0.48
N ALA A 38 30.94 20.08 0.00
CA ALA A 38 31.24 19.61 1.35
C ALA A 38 30.63 20.55 2.40
N PHE A 39 30.75 21.86 2.23
CA PHE A 39 30.11 22.83 3.11
C PHE A 39 28.59 22.67 3.11
N VAL A 40 27.95 22.50 1.96
CA VAL A 40 26.51 22.19 1.87
C VAL A 40 26.21 20.90 2.64
N LEU A 41 26.93 19.81 2.38
CA LEU A 41 26.74 18.50 3.03
C LEU A 41 26.93 18.56 4.56
N PHE A 42 27.90 19.33 5.05
CA PHE A 42 28.15 19.51 6.49
C PHE A 42 27.28 20.59 7.14
N SER A 43 26.68 21.48 6.34
CA SER A 43 25.71 22.50 6.80
C SER A 43 24.28 21.98 6.80
N VAL A 44 24.00 20.87 6.12
CA VAL A 44 22.77 20.12 6.36
C VAL A 44 22.84 19.64 7.79
N SER A 45 22.07 20.28 8.67
CA SER A 45 21.86 19.77 10.02
C SER A 45 21.48 18.30 9.90
N PRO A 46 21.88 17.40 10.84
CA PRO A 46 21.27 16.09 10.89
C PRO A 46 19.76 16.34 10.84
N ALA A 47 19.09 15.76 9.85
CA ALA A 47 17.64 15.73 9.84
C ALA A 47 17.29 15.24 11.24
N ARG A 48 16.79 16.13 12.10
CA ARG A 48 16.33 15.70 13.41
C ARG A 48 15.35 14.60 13.05
N ALA A 49 15.66 13.38 13.49
CA ALA A 49 14.67 12.33 13.56
C ALA A 49 13.62 12.90 14.51
N ALA A 50 12.70 13.70 13.97
CA ALA A 50 11.43 13.92 14.57
C ALA A 50 10.91 12.53 14.88
N GLU A 51 10.37 12.34 16.07
CA GLU A 51 9.68 11.10 16.38
C GLU A 51 8.74 10.80 15.20
N PRO A 52 8.75 9.56 14.68
CA PRO A 52 7.96 9.24 13.51
C PRO A 52 6.52 9.67 13.79
N PRO A 53 5.86 10.38 12.85
CA PRO A 53 4.51 10.89 13.05
C PRO A 53 3.62 9.76 13.56
N THR A 54 2.91 10.01 14.66
CA THR A 54 1.91 9.10 15.19
C THR A 54 0.66 9.20 14.32
N CYS A 55 -0.02 8.07 14.07
CA CYS A 55 -1.34 8.12 13.43
C CYS A 55 -2.32 8.78 14.41
N THR A 56 -3.04 9.81 13.96
CA THR A 56 -3.96 10.60 14.80
C THR A 56 -5.40 10.56 14.32
N GLY A 57 -5.75 9.62 13.44
CA GLY A 57 -7.12 9.45 12.96
C GLY A 57 -8.09 9.09 14.09
N GLU A 58 -9.34 9.50 13.94
CA GLU A 58 -10.45 9.13 14.81
C GLU A 58 -11.40 8.16 14.09
N ASP A 59 -11.95 7.19 14.82
CA ASP A 59 -13.03 6.34 14.30
C ASP A 59 -14.28 7.19 14.02
N LEU A 60 -14.70 7.21 12.76
CA LEU A 60 -15.81 8.01 12.25
C LEU A 60 -17.18 7.46 12.67
N LEU A 61 -17.30 6.16 12.94
CA LEU A 61 -18.60 5.51 13.17
C LEU A 61 -19.31 6.00 14.45
N PRO A 62 -18.63 6.15 15.62
CA PRO A 62 -19.25 6.73 16.81
C PRO A 62 -19.72 8.17 16.63
N ALA A 63 -19.02 8.96 15.81
CA ALA A 63 -19.43 10.32 15.49
C ALA A 63 -20.64 10.31 14.55
N LEU A 64 -20.58 9.51 13.49
CA LEU A 64 -21.66 9.34 12.51
C LEU A 64 -22.97 8.90 13.19
N GLN A 65 -22.90 7.93 14.11
CA GLN A 65 -24.08 7.47 14.87
C GLN A 65 -24.78 8.61 15.64
N LYS A 66 -24.04 9.64 16.05
CA LYS A 66 -24.61 10.79 16.78
C LYS A 66 -25.10 11.89 15.85
N THR A 67 -24.38 12.14 14.75
CA THR A 67 -24.65 13.27 13.85
C THR A 67 -25.62 12.92 12.72
N ASP A 68 -25.56 11.70 12.21
CA ASP A 68 -26.46 11.14 11.20
C ASP A 68 -26.79 9.65 11.50
N PRO A 69 -27.70 9.40 12.45
CA PRO A 69 -28.10 8.04 12.81
C PRO A 69 -28.69 7.25 11.65
N ALA A 70 -29.34 7.91 10.68
CA ALA A 70 -29.95 7.24 9.54
C ALA A 70 -28.90 6.67 8.58
N ALA A 71 -27.80 7.41 8.35
CA ALA A 71 -26.66 6.92 7.58
C ALA A 71 -25.98 5.73 8.30
N TYR A 72 -25.76 5.84 9.61
CA TYR A 72 -25.22 4.74 10.41
C TYR A 72 -26.10 3.48 10.34
N ASP A 73 -27.41 3.62 10.51
CA ASP A 73 -28.35 2.51 10.44
C ASP A 73 -28.37 1.86 9.04
N LYS A 74 -28.21 2.66 7.96
CA LYS A 74 -28.04 2.13 6.59
C LYS A 74 -26.80 1.25 6.49
N ILE A 75 -25.64 1.71 6.98
CA ILE A 75 -24.37 0.94 6.98
C ILE A 75 -24.57 -0.40 7.70
N VAL A 76 -25.15 -0.37 8.89
CA VAL A 76 -25.41 -1.59 9.70
C VAL A 76 -26.38 -2.53 8.98
N ALA A 77 -27.45 -1.99 8.38
CA ALA A 77 -28.43 -2.79 7.66
C ALA A 77 -27.85 -3.43 6.39
N GLU A 78 -27.00 -2.74 5.63
CA GLU A 78 -26.31 -3.33 4.49
C GLU A 78 -25.30 -4.40 4.94
N ALA A 79 -24.48 -4.10 5.94
CA ALA A 79 -23.51 -5.06 6.49
C ALA A 79 -24.16 -6.35 7.00
N ALA A 80 -25.37 -6.26 7.58
CA ALA A 80 -26.13 -7.41 8.05
C ALA A 80 -26.61 -8.34 6.94
N LYS A 81 -26.66 -7.87 5.68
CA LYS A 81 -26.99 -8.71 4.51
C LYS A 81 -25.79 -9.52 4.03
N THR A 82 -24.57 -9.13 4.40
CA THR A 82 -23.33 -9.76 3.94
C THR A 82 -23.03 -11.02 4.77
N PRO A 83 -23.12 -12.23 4.19
CA PRO A 83 -22.78 -13.46 4.90
C PRO A 83 -21.33 -13.44 5.35
N ASN A 84 -21.05 -14.02 6.51
CA ASN A 84 -19.69 -14.07 7.07
C ASN A 84 -19.04 -12.69 7.24
N GLY A 85 -19.84 -11.62 7.36
CA GLY A 85 -19.36 -10.25 7.60
C GLY A 85 -18.75 -10.02 8.99
N LYS A 86 -18.73 -11.03 9.86
CA LYS A 86 -18.18 -10.98 11.21
C LYS A 86 -17.10 -12.03 11.43
N GLY A 87 -16.02 -11.63 12.09
CA GLY A 87 -14.88 -12.46 12.43
C GLY A 87 -13.80 -12.46 11.34
N ILE A 88 -12.54 -12.45 11.76
CA ILE A 88 -11.37 -12.48 10.86
C ILE A 88 -10.68 -13.83 10.84
N PHE A 89 -11.00 -14.76 11.73
CA PHE A 89 -10.31 -16.04 11.83
C PHE A 89 -11.27 -17.22 11.72
N TRP A 90 -10.92 -18.17 10.87
CA TRP A 90 -11.81 -19.25 10.45
C TRP A 90 -11.07 -20.58 10.46
N LYS A 91 -11.74 -21.62 10.95
CA LYS A 91 -11.32 -23.02 10.85
C LYS A 91 -11.89 -23.66 9.59
N ILE A 92 -11.08 -24.41 8.86
CA ILE A 92 -11.45 -25.17 7.67
C ILE A 92 -11.25 -26.66 7.94
N GLU A 93 -12.30 -27.46 7.79
CA GLU A 93 -12.31 -28.89 8.12
C GLU A 93 -12.93 -29.74 7.01
N LYS A 94 -12.38 -30.95 6.83
CA LYS A 94 -12.94 -31.99 5.95
C LYS A 94 -12.57 -33.35 6.50
N ALA A 95 -13.50 -34.30 6.43
CA ALA A 95 -13.29 -35.64 6.98
C ALA A 95 -12.05 -36.31 6.35
N GLY A 96 -11.16 -36.81 7.20
CA GLY A 96 -9.90 -37.46 6.77
C GLY A 96 -8.76 -36.51 6.38
N VAL A 97 -8.96 -35.19 6.52
CA VAL A 97 -7.95 -34.16 6.24
C VAL A 97 -7.64 -33.42 7.53
N GLN A 98 -6.36 -33.10 7.78
CA GLN A 98 -5.99 -32.29 8.94
C GLN A 98 -6.59 -30.88 8.81
N PRO A 99 -7.12 -30.28 9.91
CA PRO A 99 -7.68 -28.94 9.86
C PRO A 99 -6.73 -27.92 9.25
N SER A 100 -7.29 -27.00 8.51
CA SER A 100 -6.61 -25.81 8.00
C SER A 100 -7.30 -24.57 8.56
N TYR A 101 -6.71 -23.40 8.34
CA TYR A 101 -7.20 -22.15 8.90
C TYR A 101 -7.11 -21.02 7.88
N LEU A 102 -8.00 -20.04 8.00
CA LEU A 102 -8.07 -18.85 7.15
C LEU A 102 -8.14 -17.62 8.04
N LEU A 103 -7.17 -16.72 7.90
CA LEU A 103 -7.07 -15.45 8.59
C LEU A 103 -7.23 -14.29 7.61
N GLY A 104 -8.09 -13.35 7.96
CA GLY A 104 -8.20 -12.03 7.36
C GLY A 104 -7.09 -11.12 7.87
N THR A 105 -6.34 -10.50 6.98
CA THR A 105 -5.28 -9.54 7.26
C THR A 105 -5.66 -8.14 6.79
N MET A 106 -4.87 -7.13 7.17
CA MET A 106 -4.98 -5.78 6.65
C MET A 106 -3.56 -5.26 6.37
N HIS A 107 -3.35 -4.67 5.19
CA HIS A 107 -2.01 -4.27 4.70
C HIS A 107 -1.49 -2.94 5.27
N VAL A 108 -1.59 -2.79 6.59
CA VAL A 108 -1.06 -1.65 7.36
C VAL A 108 0.01 -2.11 8.34
N THR A 109 0.80 -1.15 8.81
CA THR A 109 1.88 -1.37 9.77
C THR A 109 1.45 -1.07 11.22
N ASP A 110 0.15 -0.89 11.45
CA ASP A 110 -0.41 -0.64 12.79
C ASP A 110 -0.19 -1.85 13.72
N PRO A 111 0.47 -1.68 14.88
CA PRO A 111 0.73 -2.77 15.82
C PRO A 111 -0.53 -3.51 16.30
N ARG A 112 -1.69 -2.86 16.33
CA ARG A 112 -2.97 -3.49 16.68
C ARG A 112 -3.40 -4.51 15.62
N VAL A 113 -3.13 -4.22 14.35
CA VAL A 113 -3.39 -5.13 13.22
C VAL A 113 -2.34 -6.24 13.17
N LEU A 114 -1.08 -5.94 13.46
CA LEU A 114 -0.01 -6.95 13.47
C LEU A 114 -0.17 -8.01 14.57
N THR A 115 -0.97 -7.73 15.60
CA THR A 115 -1.19 -8.65 16.70
C THR A 115 -2.29 -9.65 16.36
N MET A 116 -1.90 -10.83 15.87
CA MET A 116 -2.86 -11.92 15.59
C MET A 116 -3.62 -12.36 16.84
N PRO A 117 -4.91 -12.76 16.69
CA PRO A 117 -5.62 -13.53 17.72
C PRO A 117 -4.78 -14.72 18.20
N GLU A 118 -4.87 -15.05 19.50
CA GLU A 118 -4.03 -16.12 20.08
C GLU A 118 -4.24 -17.46 19.37
N ALA A 119 -5.50 -17.78 19.02
CA ALA A 119 -5.83 -18.99 18.27
C ALA A 119 -5.17 -19.00 16.87
N ALA A 120 -5.16 -17.86 16.18
CA ALA A 120 -4.52 -17.72 14.88
C ALA A 120 -3.00 -17.88 14.96
N ARG A 121 -2.36 -17.29 15.98
CA ARG A 121 -0.92 -17.45 16.22
C ARG A 121 -0.55 -18.92 16.46
N LYS A 122 -1.34 -19.66 17.26
CA LYS A 122 -1.11 -21.10 17.52
C LYS A 122 -1.30 -21.92 16.25
N ALA A 123 -2.38 -21.69 15.51
CA ALA A 123 -2.65 -22.36 14.24
C ALA A 123 -1.53 -22.12 13.21
N ALA A 124 -1.06 -20.88 13.05
CA ALA A 124 0.06 -20.56 12.17
C ALA A 124 1.35 -21.25 12.61
N ALA A 125 1.59 -21.38 13.93
CA ALA A 125 2.77 -22.07 14.48
C ALA A 125 2.73 -23.59 14.25
N GLU A 126 1.55 -24.21 14.25
CA GLU A 126 1.35 -25.65 14.04
C GLU A 126 1.27 -26.05 12.55
N ALA A 127 0.82 -25.14 11.69
CA ALA A 127 0.67 -25.40 10.26
C ALA A 127 2.00 -25.77 9.59
N SER A 128 1.96 -26.74 8.66
CA SER A 128 3.11 -27.12 7.84
C SER A 128 3.29 -26.23 6.61
N THR A 129 2.19 -25.66 6.13
CA THR A 129 2.15 -24.81 4.94
C THR A 129 1.50 -23.48 5.29
N ILE A 130 2.17 -22.39 4.96
CA ILE A 130 1.62 -21.04 5.00
C ILE A 130 1.26 -20.63 3.58
N VAL A 131 0.07 -20.10 3.40
CA VAL A 131 -0.42 -19.59 2.12
C VAL A 131 -0.76 -18.12 2.31
N ILE A 132 -0.27 -17.28 1.40
CA ILE A 132 -0.60 -15.85 1.36
C ILE A 132 -1.15 -15.47 -0.01
N GLU A 133 -1.62 -14.24 -0.19
CA GLU A 133 -2.09 -13.78 -1.51
C GLU A 133 -1.00 -13.93 -2.57
N SER A 134 0.19 -13.39 -2.34
CA SER A 134 1.32 -13.57 -3.25
C SER A 134 2.62 -13.80 -2.50
N ASP A 135 3.27 -14.94 -2.73
CA ASP A 135 4.59 -15.24 -2.13
C ASP A 135 5.73 -14.43 -2.75
N GLU A 136 5.48 -13.72 -3.85
CA GLU A 136 6.42 -12.78 -4.47
C GLU A 136 6.73 -11.57 -3.57
N ILE A 137 5.89 -11.27 -2.56
CA ILE A 137 6.15 -10.20 -1.58
C ILE A 137 7.39 -10.46 -0.70
N LEU A 138 7.85 -11.72 -0.66
CA LEU A 138 9.07 -12.13 0.04
C LEU A 138 10.35 -11.80 -0.74
N ASP A 139 10.24 -11.46 -2.03
CA ASP A 139 11.37 -11.17 -2.90
C ASP A 139 11.17 -9.85 -3.63
N GLU A 140 11.77 -8.79 -3.08
CA GLU A 140 11.70 -7.43 -3.64
C GLU A 140 12.18 -7.36 -5.10
N LYS A 141 13.09 -8.26 -5.52
CA LYS A 141 13.56 -8.30 -6.91
C LYS A 141 12.49 -8.87 -7.83
N LYS A 142 11.75 -9.89 -7.39
CA LYS A 142 10.60 -10.41 -8.15
C LYS A 142 9.50 -9.37 -8.25
N ALA A 143 9.18 -8.69 -7.14
CA ALA A 143 8.19 -7.61 -7.14
C ALA A 143 8.58 -6.47 -8.10
N ALA A 144 9.84 -6.02 -8.06
CA ALA A 144 10.34 -5.01 -8.99
C ALA A 144 10.35 -5.52 -10.44
N ALA A 145 10.68 -6.79 -10.68
CA ALA A 145 10.65 -7.39 -12.00
C ALA A 145 9.21 -7.46 -12.56
N ALA A 146 8.21 -7.81 -11.76
CA ALA A 146 6.81 -7.82 -12.18
C ALA A 146 6.37 -6.44 -12.68
N MET A 147 6.72 -5.37 -11.96
CA MET A 147 6.44 -4.00 -12.39
C MET A 147 7.20 -3.60 -13.67
N LEU A 148 8.46 -4.04 -13.81
CA LEU A 148 9.29 -3.71 -14.97
C LEU A 148 8.90 -4.48 -16.25
N MET A 149 8.42 -5.71 -16.11
CA MET A 149 7.95 -6.53 -17.23
C MET A 149 6.60 -6.07 -17.76
N HIS A 150 5.81 -5.41 -16.91
CA HIS A 150 4.47 -4.91 -17.21
C HIS A 150 4.33 -3.40 -16.92
N PRO A 151 5.16 -2.54 -17.55
CA PRO A 151 5.13 -1.11 -17.29
C PRO A 151 3.77 -0.49 -17.60
N GLU A 152 3.02 -1.04 -18.55
CA GLU A 152 1.66 -0.64 -18.90
C GLU A 152 0.65 -0.80 -17.76
N LEU A 153 0.94 -1.59 -16.72
CA LEU A 153 0.04 -1.73 -15.57
C LEU A 153 0.16 -0.56 -14.60
N THR A 154 1.34 0.06 -14.53
CA THR A 154 1.66 1.10 -13.55
C THR A 154 1.88 2.48 -14.18
N MET A 155 2.15 2.54 -15.48
CA MET A 155 2.47 3.75 -16.23
C MET A 155 1.62 3.87 -17.50
N PHE A 156 1.40 5.11 -17.96
CA PHE A 156 0.99 5.41 -19.32
C PHE A 156 2.15 5.17 -20.28
N THR A 157 1.96 4.25 -21.22
CA THR A 157 2.98 3.82 -22.20
C THR A 157 2.65 4.27 -23.64
N ASP A 158 1.49 4.89 -23.85
CA ASP A 158 1.01 5.40 -25.14
C ASP A 158 1.47 6.85 -25.44
N GLY A 159 2.27 7.43 -24.54
CA GLY A 159 2.78 8.80 -24.65
C GLY A 159 1.88 9.86 -24.02
N THR A 160 0.70 9.48 -23.54
CA THR A 160 -0.16 10.36 -22.73
C THR A 160 0.38 10.48 -21.30
N THR A 161 -0.22 11.41 -20.56
CA THR A 161 0.04 11.68 -19.15
C THR A 161 -1.28 11.82 -18.42
N ILE A 162 -1.25 11.73 -17.09
CA ILE A 162 -2.43 11.95 -16.26
C ILE A 162 -3.12 13.30 -16.55
N ARG A 163 -2.36 14.32 -16.99
CA ARG A 163 -2.89 15.64 -17.32
C ARG A 163 -3.81 15.63 -18.53
N ASP A 164 -3.57 14.73 -19.49
CA ASP A 164 -4.36 14.60 -20.72
C ASP A 164 -5.77 14.04 -20.46
N HIS A 165 -5.97 13.42 -19.29
CA HIS A 165 -7.24 12.85 -18.86
C HIS A 165 -7.98 13.72 -17.83
N LEU A 166 -7.43 14.88 -17.46
CA LEU A 166 -7.99 15.75 -16.43
C LEU A 166 -8.51 17.07 -17.01
N SER A 167 -9.61 17.55 -16.42
CA SER A 167 -10.02 18.94 -16.58
C SER A 167 -8.94 19.89 -16.04
N ASN A 168 -8.99 21.18 -16.42
CA ASN A 168 -8.05 22.16 -15.86
C ASN A 168 -8.22 22.29 -14.33
N GLU A 169 -9.45 22.22 -13.83
CA GLU A 169 -9.74 22.31 -12.41
C GLU A 169 -9.16 21.11 -11.64
N ASP A 170 -9.39 19.89 -12.13
CA ASP A 170 -8.91 18.68 -11.45
C ASP A 170 -7.39 18.56 -11.52
N ALA A 171 -6.77 19.04 -12.59
CA ALA A 171 -5.32 19.12 -12.68
C ALA A 171 -4.72 20.06 -11.62
N GLU A 172 -5.34 21.21 -11.37
CA GLU A 172 -4.93 22.14 -10.30
C GLU A 172 -5.12 21.52 -8.90
N LYS A 173 -6.24 20.83 -8.67
CA LYS A 173 -6.48 20.07 -7.43
C LYS A 173 -5.41 19.00 -7.22
N LEU A 174 -5.13 18.20 -8.25
CA LEU A 174 -4.11 17.17 -8.22
C LEU A 174 -2.73 17.75 -7.93
N GLU A 175 -2.31 18.80 -8.65
CA GLU A 175 -1.00 19.41 -8.46
C GLU A 175 -0.82 19.97 -7.04
N LYS A 176 -1.83 20.67 -6.51
CA LYS A 176 -1.83 21.18 -5.14
C LYS A 176 -1.73 20.04 -4.13
N GLY A 177 -2.51 18.99 -4.33
CA GLY A 177 -2.58 17.83 -3.45
C GLY A 177 -1.30 16.99 -3.40
N LEU A 178 -0.67 16.78 -4.56
CA LEU A 178 0.65 16.15 -4.67
C LEU A 178 1.73 17.01 -4.01
N LYS A 179 1.72 18.33 -4.25
CA LYS A 179 2.71 19.26 -3.67
C LYS A 179 2.68 19.27 -2.15
N ALA A 180 1.50 19.20 -1.54
CA ALA A 180 1.35 19.09 -0.08
C ALA A 180 2.02 17.83 0.49
N ARG A 181 2.16 16.78 -0.33
CA ARG A 181 2.81 15.50 0.00
C ARG A 181 4.25 15.41 -0.52
N GLY A 182 4.83 16.52 -0.98
CA GLY A 182 6.21 16.58 -1.49
C GLY A 182 6.41 15.97 -2.88
N LEU A 183 5.32 15.68 -3.61
CA LEU A 183 5.37 15.13 -4.96
C LEU A 183 5.14 16.23 -6.01
N SER A 184 5.93 16.21 -7.08
CA SER A 184 5.74 17.09 -8.24
C SER A 184 4.92 16.36 -9.29
N LEU A 185 3.86 16.98 -9.82
CA LEU A 185 3.06 16.42 -10.90
C LEU A 185 3.93 16.05 -12.10
N ALA A 186 4.90 16.88 -12.46
CA ALA A 186 5.81 16.60 -13.57
C ALA A 186 6.67 15.33 -13.35
N ALA A 187 7.03 15.01 -12.09
CA ALA A 187 7.82 13.83 -11.77
C ALA A 187 7.00 12.53 -11.86
N VAL A 188 5.68 12.62 -11.69
CA VAL A 188 4.78 11.46 -11.63
C VAL A 188 3.75 11.44 -12.76
N ALA A 189 3.86 12.34 -13.75
CA ALA A 189 2.84 12.57 -14.78
C ALA A 189 2.51 11.32 -15.62
N ARG A 190 3.44 10.38 -15.73
CA ARG A 190 3.26 9.11 -16.46
C ARG A 190 2.75 7.97 -15.60
N MET A 191 2.69 8.11 -14.28
CA MET A 191 2.10 7.07 -13.42
C MET A 191 0.60 7.00 -13.67
N LYS A 192 0.05 5.78 -13.66
CA LYS A 192 -1.40 5.62 -13.68
C LYS A 192 -2.02 6.18 -12.40
N PRO A 193 -3.27 6.68 -12.43
CA PRO A 193 -3.86 7.38 -11.30
C PRO A 193 -3.97 6.50 -10.04
N TRP A 194 -4.25 5.21 -10.19
CA TRP A 194 -4.34 4.27 -9.06
C TRP A 194 -3.00 4.10 -8.31
N ILE A 195 -1.87 4.20 -9.01
CA ILE A 195 -0.54 4.21 -8.38
C ILE A 195 -0.40 5.45 -7.51
N LEU A 196 -0.82 6.62 -8.02
CA LEU A 196 -0.81 7.85 -7.23
C LEU A 196 -1.75 7.77 -6.04
N SER A 197 -2.93 7.19 -6.20
CA SER A 197 -3.87 6.95 -5.08
C SER A 197 -3.20 6.14 -3.98
N SER A 198 -2.41 5.11 -4.33
CA SER A 198 -1.66 4.33 -3.34
C SER A 198 -0.65 5.17 -2.55
N PHE A 199 -0.03 6.19 -3.14
CA PHE A 199 0.87 7.09 -2.40
C PHE A 199 0.12 8.13 -1.58
N VAL A 200 -1.02 8.59 -2.08
CA VAL A 200 -1.79 9.70 -1.50
C VAL A 200 -2.68 9.25 -0.34
N ALA A 201 -3.23 8.04 -0.42
CA ALA A 201 -4.14 7.46 0.57
C ALA A 201 -3.43 7.00 1.85
N LEU A 202 -2.10 6.84 1.83
CA LEU A 202 -1.36 6.42 3.01
C LEU A 202 -1.14 7.59 3.99
N PRO A 203 -1.55 7.45 5.26
CA PRO A 203 -1.22 8.41 6.32
C PRO A 203 0.29 8.61 6.47
N ALA A 204 0.70 9.81 6.89
CA ALA A 204 2.11 10.15 7.07
C ALA A 204 2.82 9.21 8.08
N CYS A 205 2.09 8.76 9.10
CA CYS A 205 2.57 7.79 10.09
C CYS A 205 2.88 6.43 9.48
N GLU A 206 2.03 5.93 8.58
CA GLU A 206 2.23 4.66 7.88
C GLU A 206 3.43 4.75 6.94
N LEU A 207 3.59 5.89 6.26
CA LEU A 207 4.74 6.16 5.42
C LEU A 207 6.04 6.17 6.24
N ALA A 208 6.03 6.79 7.42
CA ALA A 208 7.17 6.82 8.33
C ALA A 208 7.51 5.44 8.90
N ARG A 209 6.51 4.64 9.30
CA ARG A 209 6.71 3.25 9.76
C ARG A 209 7.32 2.38 8.67
N LYS A 210 6.77 2.43 7.44
CA LYS A 210 7.33 1.70 6.28
C LYS A 210 8.76 2.14 5.98
N ALA A 211 9.06 3.44 6.02
CA ALA A 211 10.42 3.96 5.84
C ALA A 211 11.39 3.49 6.94
N ALA A 212 10.89 3.22 8.15
CA ALA A 212 11.65 2.63 9.25
C ALA A 212 11.77 1.09 9.15
N GLY A 213 11.23 0.47 8.09
CA GLY A 213 11.28 -0.97 7.85
C GLY A 213 10.15 -1.77 8.49
N ALA A 214 9.08 -1.13 8.96
CA ALA A 214 7.91 -1.85 9.45
C ALA A 214 7.26 -2.67 8.32
N SER A 215 6.92 -3.91 8.64
CA SER A 215 6.24 -4.85 7.75
C SER A 215 4.76 -4.94 8.08
N PHE A 216 3.95 -5.46 7.17
CA PHE A 216 2.52 -5.75 7.37
C PHE A 216 2.29 -7.24 7.65
N LEU A 217 1.13 -7.58 8.20
CA LEU A 217 0.88 -8.89 8.83
C LEU A 217 1.15 -10.08 7.89
N ASP A 218 0.68 -10.01 6.64
CA ASP A 218 0.83 -11.06 5.63
C ASP A 218 2.30 -11.40 5.36
N LYS A 219 3.10 -10.35 5.18
CA LYS A 219 4.55 -10.48 4.95
C LYS A 219 5.24 -11.01 6.19
N GLN A 220 4.87 -10.55 7.39
CA GLN A 220 5.43 -11.06 8.65
C GLN A 220 5.14 -12.56 8.83
N ILE A 221 3.90 -12.99 8.60
CA ILE A 221 3.50 -14.40 8.68
C ILE A 221 4.35 -15.25 7.71
N ALA A 222 4.52 -14.80 6.47
CA ALA A 222 5.32 -15.50 5.47
C ALA A 222 6.82 -15.52 5.80
N GLU A 223 7.39 -14.41 6.26
CA GLU A 223 8.80 -14.33 6.69
C GLU A 223 9.07 -15.27 7.87
N ASP A 224 8.18 -15.32 8.85
CA ASP A 224 8.30 -16.20 10.01
C ASP A 224 8.16 -17.68 9.63
N ALA A 225 7.31 -17.98 8.65
CA ALA A 225 7.20 -19.32 8.07
C ALA A 225 8.52 -19.78 7.44
N ILE A 226 9.16 -18.91 6.63
CA ILE A 226 10.47 -19.20 6.01
C ILE A 226 11.54 -19.41 7.09
N LYS A 227 11.59 -18.54 8.12
CA LYS A 227 12.53 -18.70 9.25
C LYS A 227 12.31 -20.02 9.99
N ALA A 228 11.06 -20.49 10.08
CA ALA A 228 10.69 -21.76 10.69
C ALA A 228 10.87 -22.98 9.75
N GLY A 229 11.35 -22.78 8.52
CA GLY A 229 11.56 -23.87 7.54
C GLY A 229 10.26 -24.44 6.96
N LYS A 230 9.16 -23.70 7.03
CA LYS A 230 7.86 -24.10 6.49
C LYS A 230 7.76 -23.80 5.00
N ARG A 231 6.85 -24.49 4.32
CA ARG A 231 6.49 -24.16 2.94
C ARG A 231 5.66 -22.87 2.93
N VAL A 232 6.00 -21.95 2.03
CA VAL A 232 5.17 -20.78 1.70
C VAL A 232 4.68 -20.90 0.25
N ALA A 233 3.43 -20.52 0.00
CA ALA A 233 2.85 -20.46 -1.34
C ALA A 233 1.96 -19.21 -1.51
N GLY A 234 1.89 -18.69 -2.74
CA GLY A 234 0.96 -17.64 -3.15
C GLY A 234 -0.31 -18.22 -3.79
N LEU A 235 -1.45 -17.54 -3.59
CA LEU A 235 -2.68 -17.81 -4.35
C LEU A 235 -2.75 -17.01 -5.65
N GLU A 236 -1.95 -15.96 -5.79
CA GLU A 236 -1.89 -15.03 -6.91
C GLU A 236 -0.44 -14.54 -7.11
N THR A 237 -0.19 -14.01 -8.30
CA THR A 237 1.05 -13.28 -8.62
C THR A 237 0.84 -11.78 -8.41
N LEU A 238 1.93 -11.02 -8.20
CA LEU A 238 1.82 -9.57 -8.14
C LEU A 238 1.30 -8.99 -9.47
N ALA A 239 1.69 -9.56 -10.61
CA ALA A 239 1.19 -9.13 -11.92
C ALA A 239 -0.35 -9.25 -12.03
N GLU A 240 -0.95 -10.31 -11.50
CA GLU A 240 -2.41 -10.48 -11.45
C GLU A 240 -3.09 -9.41 -10.59
N GLN A 241 -2.50 -9.05 -9.44
CA GLN A 241 -3.00 -7.98 -8.58
C GLN A 241 -2.89 -6.61 -9.26
N LEU A 242 -1.75 -6.31 -9.90
CA LEU A 242 -1.55 -5.08 -10.67
C LEU A 242 -2.52 -4.99 -11.85
N GLN A 243 -2.75 -6.09 -12.55
CA GLN A 243 -3.72 -6.18 -13.64
C GLN A 243 -5.14 -5.91 -13.14
N ALA A 244 -5.50 -6.45 -11.97
CA ALA A 244 -6.82 -6.21 -11.37
C ALA A 244 -7.10 -4.73 -11.14
N MET A 245 -6.09 -3.99 -10.68
CA MET A 245 -6.21 -2.55 -10.54
C MET A 245 -6.21 -1.84 -11.89
N ALA A 246 -5.34 -2.25 -12.82
CA ALA A 246 -5.20 -1.61 -14.13
C ALA A 246 -6.39 -1.82 -15.08
N ASP A 247 -7.22 -2.85 -14.87
CA ASP A 247 -8.42 -3.16 -15.67
C ASP A 247 -9.60 -2.23 -15.39
N LEU A 248 -9.61 -1.56 -14.23
CA LEU A 248 -10.64 -0.58 -13.92
C LEU A 248 -10.47 0.66 -14.81
N PRO A 249 -11.58 1.34 -15.18
CA PRO A 249 -11.51 2.53 -16.03
C PRO A 249 -10.57 3.61 -15.48
N VAL A 250 -9.84 4.30 -16.35
CA VAL A 250 -8.92 5.37 -15.94
C VAL A 250 -9.69 6.50 -15.25
N GLU A 251 -10.89 6.81 -15.75
CA GLU A 251 -11.78 7.81 -15.20
C GLU A 251 -12.21 7.49 -13.76
N PHE A 252 -12.46 6.21 -13.46
CA PHE A 252 -12.73 5.75 -12.09
C PHE A 252 -11.55 6.06 -11.18
N HIS A 253 -10.33 5.72 -11.60
CA HIS A 253 -9.12 5.96 -10.80
C HIS A 253 -8.80 7.44 -10.62
N LEU A 254 -9.08 8.27 -11.63
CA LEU A 254 -8.92 9.72 -11.53
C LEU A 254 -9.87 10.31 -10.50
N GLN A 255 -11.15 9.93 -10.56
CA GLN A 255 -12.14 10.40 -9.61
C GLN A 255 -11.76 9.96 -8.19
N ALA A 256 -11.40 8.69 -7.98
CA ALA A 256 -10.96 8.18 -6.68
C ALA A 256 -9.71 8.92 -6.16
N LEU A 257 -8.76 9.25 -7.04
CA LEU A 257 -7.57 10.04 -6.68
C LEU A 257 -7.95 11.45 -6.22
N ILE A 258 -8.83 12.15 -6.94
CA ILE A 258 -9.28 13.49 -6.57
C ILE A 258 -10.03 13.46 -5.24
N GLU A 259 -10.94 12.50 -5.03
CA GLU A 259 -11.65 12.33 -3.76
C GLU A 259 -10.69 12.07 -2.59
N THR A 260 -9.68 11.22 -2.79
CA THR A 260 -8.64 10.95 -1.78
C THR A 260 -7.89 12.25 -1.41
N LEU A 261 -7.62 13.11 -2.39
CA LEU A 261 -6.98 14.40 -2.16
C LEU A 261 -7.89 15.40 -1.46
N GLU A 262 -9.19 15.40 -1.76
CA GLU A 262 -10.20 16.25 -1.12
C GLU A 262 -10.47 15.85 0.33
N LEU A 263 -10.38 14.56 0.66
CA LEU A 263 -10.44 14.07 2.04
C LEU A 263 -9.28 14.63 2.89
N GLY A 264 -8.09 14.79 2.30
CA GLY A 264 -6.95 15.38 2.99
C GLY A 264 -6.62 14.63 4.29
N ASP A 265 -6.54 15.36 5.40
CA ASP A 265 -6.24 14.79 6.73
C ASP A 265 -7.34 13.85 7.23
N ARG A 266 -8.58 13.94 6.70
CA ARG A 266 -9.66 12.99 7.04
C ARG A 266 -9.39 11.57 6.54
N MET A 267 -8.40 11.38 5.67
CA MET A 267 -7.96 10.03 5.29
C MET A 267 -7.41 9.25 6.49
N ASP A 268 -6.82 9.96 7.47
CA ASP A 268 -6.37 9.34 8.71
C ASP A 268 -7.56 8.74 9.48
N ASP A 269 -8.68 9.45 9.55
CA ASP A 269 -9.92 8.98 10.17
C ASP A 269 -10.52 7.77 9.43
N VAL A 270 -10.46 7.78 8.08
CA VAL A 270 -10.92 6.65 7.27
C VAL A 270 -10.09 5.40 7.59
N ILE A 271 -8.76 5.50 7.61
CA ILE A 271 -7.87 4.37 7.93
C ILE A 271 -8.05 3.91 9.38
N GLU A 272 -8.23 4.82 10.33
CA GLU A 272 -8.54 4.46 11.72
C GLU A 272 -9.87 3.71 11.81
N THR A 273 -10.92 4.19 11.13
CA THR A 273 -12.24 3.53 11.08
C THR A 273 -12.12 2.12 10.51
N MET A 274 -11.35 1.92 9.42
CA MET A 274 -11.13 0.60 8.83
C MET A 274 -10.34 -0.31 9.79
N THR A 275 -9.38 0.24 10.51
CA THR A 275 -8.60 -0.48 11.53
C THR A 275 -9.49 -0.90 12.70
N ALA A 276 -10.39 -0.03 13.17
CA ALA A 276 -11.35 -0.34 14.22
C ALA A 276 -12.31 -1.46 13.81
N LEU A 277 -12.86 -1.40 12.59
CA LEU A 277 -13.70 -2.45 12.02
C LEU A 277 -12.96 -3.79 11.90
N TYR A 278 -11.70 -3.77 11.45
CA TYR A 278 -10.85 -4.97 11.38
C TYR A 278 -10.63 -5.60 12.76
N ILE A 279 -10.26 -4.80 13.76
CA ILE A 279 -10.02 -5.26 15.13
C ILE A 279 -11.30 -5.82 15.76
N ALA A 280 -12.45 -5.20 15.51
CA ALA A 280 -13.75 -5.69 15.96
C ALA A 280 -14.21 -6.94 15.18
N GLY A 281 -13.58 -7.23 14.05
CA GLY A 281 -13.98 -8.29 13.12
C GLY A 281 -15.24 -7.96 12.33
N ASP A 282 -15.72 -6.73 12.31
CA ASP A 282 -16.93 -6.29 11.59
C ASP A 282 -16.61 -5.97 10.11
N ILE A 283 -15.98 -6.93 9.42
CA ILE A 283 -15.48 -6.74 8.04
C ILE A 283 -16.59 -6.39 7.05
N GLY A 284 -17.79 -6.93 7.25
CA GLY A 284 -18.96 -6.61 6.42
C GLY A 284 -19.38 -5.14 6.45
N MET A 285 -18.95 -4.36 7.45
CA MET A 285 -19.20 -2.92 7.52
C MET A 285 -18.20 -2.09 6.71
N THR A 286 -17.07 -2.66 6.28
CA THR A 286 -15.99 -1.93 5.59
C THR A 286 -16.50 -1.22 4.32
N MET A 287 -17.11 -1.96 3.39
CA MET A 287 -17.56 -1.41 2.11
C MET A 287 -18.69 -0.38 2.26
N PRO A 288 -19.78 -0.65 3.01
CA PRO A 288 -20.83 0.35 3.22
C PRO A 288 -20.33 1.61 3.96
N THR A 289 -19.33 1.47 4.84
CA THR A 289 -18.71 2.62 5.51
C THR A 289 -17.92 3.46 4.53
N LEU A 290 -17.09 2.85 3.67
CA LEU A 290 -16.32 3.56 2.64
C LEU A 290 -17.24 4.32 1.67
N GLU A 291 -18.35 3.71 1.26
CA GLU A 291 -19.37 4.37 0.43
C GLU A 291 -19.97 5.60 1.14
N ALA A 292 -20.30 5.48 2.43
CA ALA A 292 -20.94 6.55 3.19
C ALA A 292 -20.02 7.74 3.52
N VAL A 293 -18.71 7.51 3.65
CA VAL A 293 -17.74 8.58 4.00
C VAL A 293 -17.09 9.23 2.78
N ALA A 294 -17.27 8.66 1.58
CA ALA A 294 -16.76 9.21 0.33
C ALA A 294 -17.41 10.58 0.02
N PRO A 295 -16.62 11.62 -0.33
CA PRO A 295 -17.13 12.98 -0.46
C PRO A 295 -17.97 13.26 -1.72
N THR A 296 -17.93 12.43 -2.77
CA THR A 296 -18.58 12.75 -4.06
C THR A 296 -19.31 11.57 -4.74
N GLU A 297 -19.72 11.79 -6.00
CA GLU A 297 -20.65 10.97 -6.80
C GLU A 297 -20.25 9.49 -6.96
N LEU A 298 -18.99 9.07 -6.75
CA LEU A 298 -18.65 7.65 -6.71
C LEU A 298 -19.45 6.93 -5.61
N GLY A 299 -19.54 7.51 -4.41
CA GLY A 299 -20.36 6.97 -3.31
C GLY A 299 -21.87 7.02 -3.58
N LYS A 300 -22.29 7.66 -4.68
CA LYS A 300 -23.68 7.69 -5.16
C LYS A 300 -23.89 6.87 -6.44
N ASP A 301 -22.82 6.55 -7.16
CA ASP A 301 -22.81 5.66 -8.31
C ASP A 301 -22.47 4.25 -7.83
N GLU A 302 -23.51 3.57 -7.32
CA GLU A 302 -23.45 2.18 -6.87
C GLU A 302 -22.79 1.26 -7.91
N SER A 303 -22.85 1.60 -9.21
CA SER A 303 -22.25 0.79 -10.27
C SER A 303 -20.72 0.82 -10.27
N ALA A 304 -20.11 1.95 -9.88
CA ALA A 304 -18.66 2.12 -9.87
C ALA A 304 -18.00 1.41 -8.67
N TYR A 305 -18.58 1.55 -7.47
CA TYR A 305 -18.13 0.79 -6.29
C TYR A 305 -18.36 -0.70 -6.45
N ALA A 306 -19.50 -1.13 -7.00
CA ALA A 306 -19.75 -2.52 -7.30
C ALA A 306 -18.76 -3.08 -8.34
N ALA A 307 -18.36 -2.29 -9.34
CA ALA A 307 -17.34 -2.69 -10.30
C ALA A 307 -15.96 -2.84 -9.64
N PHE A 308 -15.60 -1.93 -8.74
CA PHE A 308 -14.38 -2.02 -7.94
C PHE A 308 -14.37 -3.29 -7.07
N GLU A 309 -15.41 -3.49 -6.25
CA GLU A 309 -15.54 -4.67 -5.39
C GLU A 309 -15.48 -5.94 -6.21
N LYS A 310 -16.24 -6.00 -7.32
CA LYS A 310 -16.22 -7.16 -8.21
C LYS A 310 -14.81 -7.46 -8.73
N ARG A 311 -14.08 -6.46 -9.23
CA ARG A 311 -12.77 -6.70 -9.88
C ARG A 311 -11.66 -6.97 -8.87
N ILE A 312 -11.66 -6.27 -7.75
CA ILE A 312 -10.58 -6.26 -6.74
C ILE A 312 -10.79 -7.32 -5.65
N VAL A 313 -12.04 -7.75 -5.44
CA VAL A 313 -12.38 -8.76 -4.43
C VAL A 313 -12.93 -10.01 -5.11
N THR A 314 -14.11 -9.93 -5.72
CA THR A 314 -14.86 -11.12 -6.16
C THR A 314 -14.17 -11.94 -7.24
N ASP A 315 -13.70 -11.31 -8.31
CA ASP A 315 -13.03 -12.02 -9.42
C ASP A 315 -11.73 -12.68 -8.93
N ARG A 316 -11.03 -12.03 -7.99
CA ARG A 316 -9.83 -12.57 -7.34
C ARG A 316 -10.15 -13.71 -6.38
N ASN A 317 -11.23 -13.60 -5.60
CA ASN A 317 -11.70 -14.65 -4.70
C ASN A 317 -11.91 -15.99 -5.43
N ARG A 318 -12.49 -15.95 -6.63
CA ARG A 318 -12.69 -17.16 -7.44
C ARG A 318 -11.37 -17.85 -7.79
N ILE A 319 -10.37 -17.08 -8.23
CA ILE A 319 -9.03 -17.57 -8.55
C ILE A 319 -8.34 -18.12 -7.30
N MET A 320 -8.38 -17.36 -6.21
CA MET A 320 -7.79 -17.74 -4.92
C MET A 320 -8.42 -19.02 -4.36
N ALA A 321 -9.74 -19.14 -4.40
CA ALA A 321 -10.45 -20.33 -3.96
C ALA A 321 -10.06 -21.56 -4.80
N GLU A 322 -10.03 -21.42 -6.13
CA GLU A 322 -9.62 -22.51 -7.03
C GLU A 322 -8.20 -23.01 -6.69
N ARG A 323 -7.26 -22.09 -6.48
CA ARG A 323 -5.86 -22.41 -6.17
C ARG A 323 -5.66 -22.90 -4.73
N ALA A 324 -6.51 -22.48 -3.79
CA ALA A 324 -6.50 -22.98 -2.42
C ALA A 324 -6.99 -24.43 -2.32
N ALA A 325 -7.92 -24.86 -3.17
CA ALA A 325 -8.55 -26.18 -3.13
C ALA A 325 -7.58 -27.39 -3.05
N PRO A 326 -6.55 -27.50 -3.92
CA PRO A 326 -5.58 -28.60 -3.81
C PRO A 326 -4.75 -28.53 -2.52
N ILE A 327 -4.34 -27.33 -2.10
CA ILE A 327 -3.53 -27.14 -0.88
C ILE A 327 -4.35 -27.51 0.37
N LEU A 328 -5.60 -27.06 0.44
CA LEU A 328 -6.52 -27.41 1.53
C LEU A 328 -6.82 -28.90 1.59
N SER A 329 -6.76 -29.61 0.46
CA SER A 329 -6.95 -31.06 0.42
C SER A 329 -5.76 -31.84 0.99
N GLU A 330 -4.56 -31.25 1.02
CA GLU A 330 -3.40 -31.79 1.74
C GLU A 330 -3.54 -31.59 3.27
N GLY A 331 -4.27 -30.55 3.69
CA GLY A 331 -4.53 -30.22 5.09
C GLY A 331 -3.39 -29.46 5.78
N ASN A 332 -3.52 -29.24 7.08
CA ASN A 332 -2.52 -28.58 7.93
C ASN A 332 -1.94 -27.28 7.34
N THR A 333 -2.83 -26.47 6.77
CA THR A 333 -2.51 -25.23 6.06
C THR A 333 -3.04 -24.03 6.83
N PHE A 334 -2.28 -22.94 6.85
CA PHE A 334 -2.73 -21.65 7.35
C PHE A 334 -2.69 -20.63 6.22
N ILE A 335 -3.87 -20.15 5.83
CA ILE A 335 -4.08 -19.16 4.76
C ILE A 335 -4.23 -17.78 5.40
N ALA A 336 -3.50 -16.78 4.91
CA ALA A 336 -3.62 -15.39 5.31
C ALA A 336 -3.83 -14.49 4.06
N VAL A 337 -4.97 -13.82 4.00
CA VAL A 337 -5.39 -12.96 2.87
C VAL A 337 -6.12 -11.74 3.40
N GLY A 338 -6.18 -10.67 2.62
CA GLY A 338 -6.87 -9.45 3.00
C GLY A 338 -8.30 -9.74 3.47
N ALA A 339 -8.70 -9.14 4.60
CA ALA A 339 -9.96 -9.46 5.26
C ALA A 339 -11.19 -9.24 4.37
N LEU A 340 -11.13 -8.28 3.44
CA LEU A 340 -12.16 -8.04 2.44
C LEU A 340 -12.45 -9.23 1.52
N HIS A 341 -11.54 -10.20 1.42
CA HIS A 341 -11.74 -11.42 0.65
C HIS A 341 -12.60 -12.46 1.38
N LEU A 342 -12.87 -12.30 2.68
CA LEU A 342 -13.60 -13.28 3.47
C LEU A 342 -15.13 -13.25 3.31
N PRO A 343 -15.82 -12.09 3.44
CA PRO A 343 -17.27 -12.04 3.52
C PRO A 343 -17.96 -12.09 2.15
N GLY A 344 -19.27 -12.29 2.16
CA GLY A 344 -20.11 -12.31 0.95
C GLY A 344 -20.37 -13.71 0.41
N ASP A 345 -21.37 -13.82 -0.48
CA ASP A 345 -21.70 -15.07 -1.18
C ASP A 345 -20.56 -15.56 -2.10
N GLU A 346 -19.72 -14.62 -2.55
CA GLU A 346 -18.51 -14.87 -3.31
C GLU A 346 -17.23 -14.60 -2.51
N GLY A 347 -17.35 -14.56 -1.18
CA GLY A 347 -16.24 -14.53 -0.24
C GLY A 347 -15.54 -15.88 -0.16
N LEU A 348 -14.26 -15.89 0.21
CA LEU A 348 -13.47 -17.11 0.36
C LEU A 348 -14.10 -18.10 1.35
N VAL A 349 -14.80 -17.62 2.39
CA VAL A 349 -15.49 -18.49 3.33
C VAL A 349 -16.56 -19.33 2.60
N GLU A 350 -17.40 -18.70 1.78
CA GLU A 350 -18.44 -19.42 1.01
C GLU A 350 -17.85 -20.24 -0.14
N LEU A 351 -16.88 -19.70 -0.87
CA LEU A 351 -16.26 -20.43 -1.98
C LEU A 351 -15.55 -21.71 -1.50
N ILE A 352 -14.91 -21.68 -0.33
CA ILE A 352 -14.30 -22.87 0.28
C ILE A 352 -15.38 -23.85 0.77
N ARG A 353 -16.51 -23.36 1.32
CA ARG A 353 -17.66 -24.22 1.66
C ARG A 353 -18.21 -24.94 0.43
N GLN A 354 -18.32 -24.25 -0.71
CA GLN A 354 -18.79 -24.81 -1.98
C GLN A 354 -17.86 -25.92 -2.51
N GLN A 355 -16.58 -25.94 -2.11
CA GLN A 355 -15.62 -27.01 -2.42
C GLN A 355 -15.76 -28.25 -1.50
N GLY A 356 -16.75 -28.26 -0.60
CA GLY A 356 -17.06 -29.38 0.28
C GLY A 356 -16.28 -29.39 1.60
N PHE A 357 -15.73 -28.25 2.01
CA PHE A 357 -15.17 -28.06 3.36
C PHE A 357 -16.22 -27.49 4.31
N THR A 358 -16.08 -27.78 5.60
CA THR A 358 -16.78 -27.04 6.66
C THR A 358 -15.90 -25.87 7.07
N VAL A 359 -16.44 -24.66 7.03
CA VAL A 359 -15.73 -23.44 7.46
C VAL A 359 -16.49 -22.81 8.61
N SER A 360 -15.83 -22.58 9.75
CA SER A 360 -16.45 -22.02 10.97
C SER A 360 -15.60 -20.91 11.56
N VAL A 361 -16.23 -19.85 12.04
CA VAL A 361 -15.53 -18.73 12.68
C VAL A 361 -14.92 -19.20 14.01
N ILE A 362 -13.74 -18.68 14.32
CA ILE A 362 -13.09 -18.80 15.62
C ILE A 362 -13.07 -17.40 16.24
N GLU A 363 -13.76 -17.24 17.36
CA GLU A 363 -13.84 -15.99 18.13
C GLU A 363 -12.60 -15.77 19.02
#